data_AF-A0A9N8N799-F1
#
_entry.id   AF-A0A9N8N799-F1
#
_cell.length_a   1.000
_cell.length_b   1.000
_cell.length_c   1.000
_cell.angle_alpha   90.00
_cell.angle_beta   90.00
_cell.angle_gamma   90.00
#
_symmetry.space_group_name_H-M   'P 1'
#
loop_
_entity.id
_entity.type
_entity.pdbx_description
1 polymer ?
#
loop_
_entity_poly.entity_id
_entity_poly.type
_entity_poly.pdbx_seq_one_letter_code
_entity_poly.pdbx_strand_id
1 'polypeptide(L)'
;MTQMSYKKKCLGISALIITSLAAFFLGCLFTKKHDAGKTTIGDDKISNLILNDPNAWINPYSASSPIHREFDEFKTWMLNNRKLATLSDSTNPSHLLRLSGQLQAKGVPRLPTDLLEQRLSSVSKILPSLDTHLCSTLLKGGFSTTEFMVQASSAMESFNDEEAKAWFLVNKAAIEAQLDGLPLVVLSTEDATRGIVEIAKSMYGPQSRAFISGLTGLKTANDEDTCTTVRILYTKGNSLPEPYRGYMARWLLTGKEGNEEL
;
A
#
# COMPACT_ATOMS: atom_id res chain seq x y z
N MET A 1 36.48 -5.00 31.58
CA MET A 1 35.43 -3.95 31.59
C MET A 1 35.30 -3.37 30.18
N THR A 2 34.41 -3.92 29.35
CA THR A 2 34.21 -3.44 27.97
C THR A 2 32.82 -3.88 27.47
N GLN A 3 31.75 -3.39 28.12
CA GLN A 3 30.37 -3.71 27.72
C GLN A 3 29.47 -2.47 27.60
N MET A 4 30.04 -1.26 27.61
CA MET A 4 29.28 0.00 27.52
C MET A 4 29.37 0.72 26.17
N SER A 5 30.15 0.24 25.20
CA SER A 5 30.39 0.95 23.92
C SER A 5 29.43 0.57 22.79
N TYR A 6 28.82 -0.63 22.81
CA TYR A 6 27.96 -1.10 21.71
C TYR A 6 26.53 -0.54 21.76
N LYS A 7 25.93 -0.40 22.94
CA LYS A 7 24.54 0.09 23.07
C LYS A 7 24.37 1.53 22.59
N LYS A 8 25.36 2.41 22.80
CA LYS A 8 25.31 3.80 22.34
C LYS A 8 25.51 3.96 20.82
N LYS A 9 26.27 3.06 20.18
CA LYS A 9 26.43 3.06 18.72
C LYS A 9 25.20 2.50 17.99
N CYS A 10 24.52 1.51 18.55
CA CYS A 10 23.24 1.03 18.00
C CYS A 10 22.15 2.10 18.10
N LEU A 11 21.99 2.77 19.25
CA LEU A 11 21.00 3.85 19.40
C LEU A 11 21.24 5.03 18.44
N GLY A 12 22.50 5.39 18.17
CA GLY A 12 22.84 6.47 17.24
C GLY A 12 22.53 6.17 15.77
N ILE A 13 22.63 4.89 15.36
CA ILE A 13 22.27 4.44 14.01
C ILE A 13 20.73 4.31 13.90
N SER A 14 20.06 3.86 14.96
CA SER A 14 18.59 3.79 15.02
C SER A 14 17.94 5.17 14.87
N ALA A 15 18.46 6.21 15.53
CA ALA A 15 17.90 7.56 15.43
C ALA A 15 18.06 8.19 14.03
N LEU A 16 19.16 7.89 13.32
CA LEU A 16 19.45 8.46 11.99
C LEU A 16 18.67 7.79 10.85
N ILE A 17 18.35 6.50 10.99
CA ILE A 17 17.47 5.79 10.04
C ILE A 17 16.04 6.33 10.12
N ILE A 18 15.59 6.66 11.34
CA ILE A 18 14.21 7.09 11.63
C ILE A 18 13.96 8.54 11.20
N THR A 19 14.89 9.47 11.40
CA THR A 19 14.73 10.87 10.92
C THR A 19 14.74 11.01 9.39
N SER A 20 15.28 10.02 8.68
CA SER A 20 15.37 10.04 7.21
C SER A 20 14.12 9.45 6.53
N LEU A 21 13.37 8.60 7.24
CA LEU A 21 12.16 7.91 6.75
C LEU A 21 10.86 8.71 6.99
N ALA A 22 10.92 9.85 7.68
CA ALA A 22 9.76 10.67 8.06
C ALA A 22 8.98 11.36 6.92
N ALA A 23 9.20 11.01 5.65
CA ALA A 23 8.55 11.69 4.50
C ALA A 23 7.75 10.78 3.57
N PHE A 24 7.73 9.47 3.80
CA PHE A 24 7.44 8.52 2.73
C PHE A 24 6.47 7.44 3.16
N PHE A 25 5.18 7.76 2.99
CA PHE A 25 4.08 6.89 3.37
C PHE A 25 3.01 6.87 2.28
N LEU A 26 2.71 5.68 1.77
CA LEU A 26 1.58 5.36 0.87
C LEU A 26 0.21 5.83 1.39
N GLY A 27 0.06 6.09 2.68
CA GLY A 27 -1.19 6.62 3.26
C GLY A 27 -1.43 8.11 3.02
N CYS A 28 -0.47 8.84 2.43
CA CYS A 28 -0.76 10.20 1.93
C CYS A 28 -1.65 10.21 0.68
N LEU A 29 -1.92 9.05 0.06
CA LEU A 29 -2.68 8.97 -1.19
C LEU A 29 -4.18 9.26 -1.03
N PHE A 30 -4.67 9.38 0.20
CA PHE A 30 -6.10 9.59 0.46
C PHE A 30 -6.42 10.76 1.41
N THR A 31 -5.38 11.47 1.86
CA THR A 31 -5.50 12.65 2.73
C THR A 31 -4.79 13.86 2.13
N LYS A 32 -4.86 14.08 0.81
CA LYS A 32 -4.70 15.45 0.33
C LYS A 32 -5.94 16.22 0.75
N LYS A 33 -5.79 17.03 1.80
CA LYS A 33 -6.57 18.27 1.94
C LYS A 33 -6.51 18.97 0.58
N HIS A 34 -7.67 19.36 0.08
CA HIS A 34 -7.81 20.39 -0.94
C HIS A 34 -7.25 21.70 -0.38
N ASP A 35 -5.94 21.85 -0.33
CA ASP A 35 -5.32 23.17 -0.31
C ASP A 35 -5.02 23.54 -1.75
N ALA A 36 -5.77 24.51 -2.24
CA ALA A 36 -5.64 25.11 -3.55
C ALA A 36 -4.20 25.64 -3.73
N GLY A 37 -3.35 24.83 -4.38
CA GLY A 37 -1.95 25.17 -4.54
C GLY A 37 -1.19 24.17 -5.40
N LYS A 38 -1.37 24.30 -6.72
CA LYS A 38 -0.60 23.65 -7.80
C LYS A 38 -0.61 22.11 -7.80
N THR A 39 -1.72 21.53 -8.24
CA THR A 39 -1.72 20.24 -8.94
C THR A 39 -1.01 20.38 -10.28
N THR A 40 -0.15 19.42 -10.61
CA THR A 40 0.31 19.18 -11.97
C THR A 40 -0.91 18.89 -12.85
N ILE A 41 -1.01 19.61 -13.97
CA ILE A 41 -2.19 19.72 -14.85
C ILE A 41 -2.61 18.37 -15.51
N GLY A 42 -1.89 17.27 -15.27
CA GLY A 42 -2.12 15.94 -15.84
C GLY A 42 -2.99 14.98 -15.00
N ASP A 43 -2.77 14.90 -13.68
CA ASP A 43 -3.35 13.84 -12.84
C ASP A 43 -4.84 14.00 -12.59
N ASP A 44 -5.29 15.25 -12.38
CA ASP A 44 -6.71 15.57 -12.24
C ASP A 44 -7.45 15.31 -13.55
N LYS A 45 -6.80 15.47 -14.70
CA LYS A 45 -7.45 15.32 -16.01
C LYS A 45 -7.59 13.84 -16.38
N ILE A 46 -6.55 13.02 -16.14
CA ILE A 46 -6.56 11.57 -16.42
C ILE A 46 -7.43 10.82 -15.39
N SER A 47 -7.32 11.15 -14.10
CA SER A 47 -8.20 10.58 -13.08
C SER A 47 -9.66 10.95 -13.32
N ASN A 48 -9.97 12.20 -13.70
CA ASN A 48 -11.34 12.56 -14.09
C ASN A 48 -11.78 11.95 -15.43
N LEU A 49 -10.86 11.67 -16.38
CA LEU A 49 -11.21 11.02 -17.65
C LEU A 49 -11.61 9.56 -17.45
N ILE A 50 -10.94 8.82 -16.56
CA ILE A 50 -11.23 7.40 -16.30
C ILE A 50 -12.30 7.23 -15.21
N LEU A 51 -12.35 8.07 -14.18
CA LEU A 51 -13.43 8.00 -13.18
C LEU A 51 -14.77 8.45 -13.75
N ASN A 52 -14.79 9.30 -14.79
CA ASN A 52 -16.00 9.61 -15.56
C ASN A 52 -16.13 8.75 -16.83
N ASP A 53 -15.30 7.72 -17.01
CA ASP A 53 -15.45 6.77 -18.11
C ASP A 53 -16.63 5.84 -17.81
N PRO A 54 -17.69 5.83 -18.64
CA PRO A 54 -18.79 4.87 -18.49
C PRO A 54 -18.32 3.40 -18.53
N ASN A 55 -17.11 3.14 -19.03
CA ASN A 55 -16.50 1.81 -19.07
C ASN A 55 -15.72 1.43 -17.79
N ALA A 56 -15.60 2.31 -16.78
CA ALA A 56 -14.91 1.98 -15.52
C ALA A 56 -15.56 0.81 -14.74
N TRP A 57 -16.78 0.42 -15.13
CA TRP A 57 -17.53 -0.72 -14.60
C TRP A 57 -17.43 -1.99 -15.46
N ILE A 58 -16.76 -1.92 -16.60
CA ILE A 58 -16.46 -3.08 -17.44
C ILE A 58 -15.34 -3.86 -16.79
N ASN A 59 -15.55 -5.16 -16.63
CA ASN A 59 -14.55 -6.07 -16.11
C ASN A 59 -13.33 -6.09 -17.05
N PRO A 60 -12.15 -5.60 -16.61
CA PRO A 60 -11.00 -5.47 -17.49
C PRO A 60 -10.26 -6.80 -17.70
N TYR A 61 -10.65 -7.85 -16.98
CA TYR A 61 -9.96 -9.13 -16.96
C TYR A 61 -10.59 -10.13 -17.93
N SER A 62 -9.79 -11.03 -18.47
CA SER A 62 -10.28 -12.16 -19.28
C SER A 62 -11.26 -13.06 -18.50
N ALA A 63 -12.34 -13.50 -19.15
CA ALA A 63 -13.39 -14.33 -18.53
C ALA A 63 -12.89 -15.67 -17.96
N SER A 64 -11.73 -16.15 -18.42
CA SER A 64 -11.07 -17.36 -17.92
C SER A 64 -10.25 -17.14 -16.65
N SER A 65 -9.92 -15.89 -16.30
CA SER A 65 -9.11 -15.59 -15.12
C SER A 65 -9.97 -15.61 -13.85
N PRO A 66 -9.51 -16.21 -12.74
CA PRO A 66 -10.24 -16.18 -11.47
C PRO A 66 -10.60 -14.78 -11.00
N ILE A 67 -9.75 -13.78 -11.27
CA ILE A 67 -9.98 -12.41 -10.85
C ILE A 67 -11.16 -11.74 -11.56
N HIS A 68 -11.56 -12.25 -12.74
CA HIS A 68 -12.76 -11.79 -13.43
C HIS A 68 -14.01 -12.03 -12.58
N ARG A 69 -14.20 -13.26 -12.07
CA ARG A 69 -15.36 -13.59 -11.22
C ARG A 69 -15.39 -12.71 -9.98
N GLU A 70 -14.27 -12.57 -9.29
CA GLU A 70 -14.19 -11.81 -8.05
C GLU A 70 -14.42 -10.29 -8.27
N PHE A 71 -14.02 -9.76 -9.43
CA PHE A 71 -14.36 -8.38 -9.82
C PHE A 71 -15.88 -8.21 -9.96
N ASP A 72 -16.56 -9.12 -10.64
CA ASP A 72 -18.02 -9.04 -10.82
C ASP A 72 -18.80 -9.24 -9.52
N GLU A 73 -18.32 -10.11 -8.63
CA GLU A 73 -18.88 -10.27 -7.28
C GLU A 73 -18.70 -9.00 -6.45
N PHE A 74 -17.49 -8.41 -6.46
CA PHE A 74 -17.22 -7.16 -5.76
C PHE A 74 -18.08 -6.00 -6.29
N LYS A 75 -18.20 -5.90 -7.63
CA LYS A 75 -19.06 -4.94 -8.32
C LYS A 75 -20.52 -5.08 -7.89
N THR A 76 -21.03 -6.31 -7.89
CA THR A 76 -22.40 -6.64 -7.46
C THR A 76 -22.62 -6.30 -5.99
N TRP A 77 -21.64 -6.60 -5.14
CA TRP A 77 -21.70 -6.23 -3.72
C TRP A 77 -21.76 -4.70 -3.54
N MET A 78 -20.92 -3.92 -4.25
CA MET A 78 -20.93 -2.46 -4.16
C MET A 78 -22.30 -1.86 -4.55
N LEU A 79 -22.88 -2.32 -5.66
CA LEU A 79 -24.17 -1.83 -6.15
C LEU A 79 -25.34 -2.14 -5.20
N ASN A 80 -25.25 -3.25 -4.48
CA ASN A 80 -26.30 -3.70 -3.55
C ASN A 80 -26.05 -3.31 -2.09
N ASN A 81 -24.93 -2.65 -1.79
CA ASN A 81 -24.59 -2.26 -0.43
C ASN A 81 -25.41 -1.04 0.02
N ARG A 82 -26.32 -1.24 0.98
CA ARG A 82 -27.21 -0.19 1.49
C ARG A 82 -26.47 0.99 2.14
N LYS A 83 -25.37 0.74 2.86
CA LYS A 83 -24.59 1.81 3.51
C LYS A 83 -23.88 2.69 2.48
N LEU A 84 -23.39 2.09 1.40
CA LEU A 84 -22.84 2.86 0.26
C LEU A 84 -23.94 3.65 -0.45
N ALA A 85 -25.10 3.03 -0.69
CA ALA A 85 -26.24 3.70 -1.32
C ALA A 85 -26.72 4.92 -0.52
N THR A 86 -26.71 4.86 0.82
CA THR A 86 -27.07 6.01 1.68
C THR A 86 -26.08 7.17 1.64
N LEU A 87 -24.82 6.91 1.26
CA LEU A 87 -23.78 7.93 1.16
C LEU A 87 -23.59 8.44 -0.27
N SER A 88 -24.11 7.73 -1.26
CA SER A 88 -24.08 8.12 -2.66
C SER A 88 -25.44 8.70 -3.06
N ASP A 89 -25.55 10.02 -3.05
CA ASP A 89 -26.74 10.75 -3.54
C ASP A 89 -26.96 10.62 -5.06
N SER A 90 -26.14 9.80 -5.72
CA SER A 90 -26.01 9.74 -7.16
C SER A 90 -26.30 8.34 -7.67
N THR A 91 -27.23 8.24 -8.61
CA THR A 91 -27.46 7.05 -9.45
C THR A 91 -26.31 6.79 -10.43
N ASN A 92 -25.33 7.69 -10.53
CA ASN A 92 -24.15 7.55 -11.40
C ASN A 92 -23.14 6.53 -10.82
N PRO A 93 -22.88 5.40 -11.52
CA PRO A 93 -21.93 4.38 -11.09
C PRO A 93 -20.50 4.91 -10.88
N SER A 94 -20.05 5.87 -11.70
CA SER A 94 -18.74 6.51 -11.54
C SER A 94 -18.54 7.15 -10.16
N HIS A 95 -19.61 7.75 -9.63
CA HIS A 95 -19.58 8.39 -8.31
C HIS A 95 -19.43 7.36 -7.20
N LEU A 96 -20.15 6.25 -7.31
CA LEU A 96 -20.07 5.14 -6.37
C LEU A 96 -18.66 4.52 -6.38
N LEU A 97 -18.04 4.32 -7.54
CA LEU A 97 -16.68 3.80 -7.64
C LEU A 97 -15.67 4.72 -6.95
N ARG A 98 -15.76 6.03 -7.19
CA ARG A 98 -14.91 7.04 -6.54
C ARG A 98 -15.11 7.05 -5.03
N LEU A 99 -16.35 7.03 -4.56
CA LEU A 99 -16.69 6.99 -3.14
C LEU A 99 -16.13 5.71 -2.49
N SER A 100 -16.34 4.55 -3.10
CA SER A 100 -15.80 3.27 -2.64
C SER A 100 -14.28 3.30 -2.54
N GLY A 101 -13.58 3.86 -3.53
CA GLY A 101 -12.13 4.04 -3.47
C GLY A 101 -11.67 4.92 -2.30
N GLN A 102 -12.38 6.02 -2.04
CA GLN A 102 -12.10 6.91 -0.90
C GLN A 102 -12.41 6.28 0.47
N LEU A 103 -13.43 5.42 0.55
CA LEU A 103 -13.77 4.70 1.78
C LEU A 103 -12.77 3.58 2.04
N GLN A 104 -12.43 2.80 1.00
CA GLN A 104 -11.44 1.73 1.06
C GLN A 104 -10.13 2.26 1.64
N ALA A 105 -9.59 3.29 1.02
CA ALA A 105 -8.44 4.06 1.45
C ALA A 105 -8.37 4.37 2.95
N LYS A 106 -9.40 5.04 3.48
CA LYS A 106 -9.52 5.43 4.90
C LYS A 106 -9.76 4.24 5.81
N GLY A 107 -10.25 3.14 5.23
CA GLY A 107 -10.52 1.89 5.92
C GLY A 107 -9.31 0.99 6.10
N VAL A 108 -8.32 1.02 5.20
CA VAL A 108 -7.09 0.21 5.29
C VAL A 108 -6.41 0.31 6.67
N PRO A 109 -6.16 1.50 7.27
CA PRO A 109 -5.54 1.59 8.60
C PRO A 109 -6.40 1.02 9.75
N ARG A 110 -7.70 0.81 9.53
CA ARG A 110 -8.65 0.22 10.49
C ARG A 110 -8.69 -1.31 10.43
N LEU A 111 -8.05 -1.91 9.42
CA LEU A 111 -8.09 -3.35 9.22
C LEU A 111 -7.29 -4.12 10.29
N PRO A 112 -7.78 -5.33 10.66
CA PRO A 112 -6.98 -6.35 11.31
C PRO A 112 -5.68 -6.65 10.54
N THR A 113 -4.62 -6.98 11.28
CA THR A 113 -3.27 -7.18 10.71
C THR A 113 -3.20 -8.36 9.74
N ASP A 114 -3.96 -9.43 9.97
CA ASP A 114 -4.01 -10.62 9.10
C ASP A 114 -4.54 -10.29 7.69
N LEU A 115 -5.50 -9.37 7.57
CA LEU A 115 -5.96 -8.89 6.27
C LEU A 115 -4.90 -8.02 5.57
N LEU A 116 -4.14 -7.24 6.33
CA LEU A 116 -3.02 -6.48 5.78
C LEU A 116 -1.89 -7.41 5.30
N GLU A 117 -1.63 -8.51 5.99
CA GLU A 117 -0.66 -9.53 5.55
C GLU A 117 -1.09 -10.19 4.23
N GLN A 118 -2.37 -10.54 4.09
CA GLN A 118 -2.91 -11.04 2.82
C GLN A 118 -2.70 -10.02 1.69
N ARG A 119 -2.97 -8.73 1.96
CA ARG A 119 -2.74 -7.66 1.00
C ARG A 119 -1.27 -7.49 0.65
N LEU A 120 -0.38 -7.61 1.64
CA LEU A 120 1.06 -7.54 1.44
C LEU A 120 1.52 -8.65 0.49
N SER A 121 0.98 -9.87 0.64
CA SER A 121 1.26 -10.99 -0.25
C SER A 121 0.84 -10.69 -1.70
N SER A 122 -0.39 -10.20 -1.91
CA SER A 122 -0.86 -9.83 -3.25
C SER A 122 -0.02 -8.72 -3.88
N VAL A 123 0.28 -7.65 -3.14
CA VAL A 123 1.10 -6.54 -3.65
C VAL A 123 2.51 -7.02 -3.97
N SER A 124 3.10 -7.87 -3.13
CA SER A 124 4.44 -8.44 -3.38
C SER A 124 4.53 -9.24 -4.69
N LYS A 125 3.43 -9.88 -5.12
CA LYS A 125 3.33 -10.55 -6.42
C LYS A 125 3.16 -9.60 -7.60
N ILE A 126 2.53 -8.44 -7.37
CA ILE A 126 2.33 -7.41 -8.40
C ILE A 126 3.62 -6.63 -8.66
N LEU A 127 4.41 -6.32 -7.61
CA LEU A 127 5.59 -5.45 -7.73
C LEU A 127 6.58 -5.77 -8.87
N PRO A 128 6.85 -7.04 -9.22
CA PRO A 128 7.71 -7.36 -10.36
C PRO A 128 7.16 -6.89 -11.71
N SER A 129 5.84 -6.71 -11.86
CA SER A 129 5.23 -6.23 -13.12
C SER A 129 5.27 -4.71 -13.26
N LEU A 130 5.57 -3.98 -12.18
CA LEU A 130 5.66 -2.53 -12.22
C LEU A 130 7.00 -2.09 -12.81
N ASP A 131 6.96 -1.05 -13.63
CA ASP A 131 8.17 -0.36 -14.08
C ASP A 131 8.91 0.29 -12.91
N THR A 132 10.18 0.64 -13.15
CA THR A 132 11.07 1.21 -12.15
C THR A 132 10.55 2.52 -11.57
N HIS A 133 9.94 3.38 -12.41
CA HIS A 133 9.47 4.68 -11.97
C HIS A 133 8.30 4.52 -10.99
N LEU A 134 7.24 3.83 -11.41
CA LEU A 134 6.05 3.62 -10.60
C LEU A 134 6.37 2.85 -9.31
N CYS A 135 7.21 1.82 -9.40
CA CYS A 135 7.71 1.10 -8.24
C CYS A 135 8.43 2.02 -7.23
N SER A 136 9.22 2.99 -7.70
CA SER A 136 9.92 3.94 -6.82
C SER A 136 8.97 4.88 -6.06
N THR A 137 7.82 5.23 -6.66
CA THR A 137 6.85 6.15 -6.07
C THR A 137 6.10 5.56 -4.87
N LEU A 138 6.13 4.23 -4.68
CA LEU A 138 5.51 3.56 -3.54
C LEU A 138 6.06 4.07 -2.20
N LEU A 139 7.38 4.28 -2.11
CA LEU A 139 7.95 4.95 -0.94
C LEU A 139 8.00 6.46 -1.15
N LYS A 140 8.49 6.94 -2.30
CA LYS A 140 8.70 8.39 -2.53
C LYS A 140 7.41 9.24 -2.48
N GLY A 141 6.24 8.61 -2.54
CA GLY A 141 4.98 9.31 -2.77
C GLY A 141 4.81 9.70 -4.25
N GLY A 142 3.65 10.27 -4.59
CA GLY A 142 3.30 10.58 -5.99
C GLY A 142 2.82 9.36 -6.79
N PHE A 143 2.49 8.26 -6.12
CA PHE A 143 2.00 7.03 -6.74
C PHE A 143 0.64 7.23 -7.42
N SER A 144 0.55 6.85 -8.69
CA SER A 144 -0.69 6.88 -9.47
C SER A 144 -1.40 5.53 -9.37
N THR A 145 -2.58 5.51 -8.73
CA THR A 145 -3.41 4.30 -8.64
C THR A 145 -3.85 3.82 -10.02
N THR A 146 -4.10 4.73 -10.96
CA THR A 146 -4.49 4.40 -12.32
C THR A 146 -3.36 3.68 -13.06
N GLU A 147 -2.15 4.24 -13.06
CA GLU A 147 -0.99 3.61 -13.71
C GLU A 147 -0.66 2.27 -13.05
N PHE A 148 -0.80 2.17 -11.73
CA PHE A 148 -0.68 0.91 -11.02
C PHE A 148 -1.68 -0.12 -11.52
N MET A 149 -2.97 0.20 -11.62
CA MET A 149 -3.95 -0.79 -12.09
C MET A 149 -3.67 -1.24 -13.52
N VAL A 150 -3.20 -0.34 -14.39
CA VAL A 150 -2.80 -0.68 -15.77
C VAL A 150 -1.63 -1.69 -15.75
N GLN A 151 -0.56 -1.42 -15.01
CA GLN A 151 0.62 -2.30 -14.97
C GLN A 151 0.43 -3.57 -14.12
N ALA A 152 -0.42 -3.51 -13.11
CA ALA A 152 -0.75 -4.64 -12.24
C ALA A 152 -1.71 -5.62 -12.89
N SER A 153 -2.52 -5.17 -13.86
CA SER A 153 -3.58 -5.96 -14.48
C SER A 153 -3.13 -7.35 -14.93
N SER A 154 -1.99 -7.44 -15.63
CA SER A 154 -1.44 -8.71 -16.11
C SER A 154 -1.00 -9.64 -14.97
N ALA A 155 -0.37 -9.10 -13.92
CA ALA A 155 -0.01 -9.90 -12.76
C ALA A 155 -1.27 -10.41 -12.03
N MET A 156 -2.29 -9.56 -11.93
CA MET A 156 -3.57 -9.87 -11.33
C MET A 156 -4.38 -10.90 -12.12
N GLU A 157 -4.27 -10.92 -13.47
CA GLU A 157 -4.86 -11.98 -14.30
C GLU A 157 -4.28 -13.37 -13.99
N SER A 158 -3.04 -13.43 -13.52
CA SER A 158 -2.35 -14.68 -13.18
C SER A 158 -2.64 -15.20 -11.77
N PHE A 159 -3.44 -14.47 -10.97
CA PHE A 159 -3.84 -14.92 -9.64
C PHE A 159 -4.64 -16.22 -9.72
N ASN A 160 -4.37 -17.13 -8.77
CA ASN A 160 -5.26 -18.26 -8.52
C ASN A 160 -6.55 -17.80 -7.81
N ASP A 161 -7.49 -18.73 -7.61
CA ASP A 161 -8.77 -18.43 -6.96
C ASP A 161 -8.63 -17.81 -5.57
N GLU A 162 -7.71 -18.31 -4.75
CA GLU A 162 -7.50 -17.83 -3.38
C GLU A 162 -6.94 -16.40 -3.36
N GLU A 163 -6.00 -16.11 -4.26
CA GLU A 163 -5.36 -14.80 -4.39
C GLU A 163 -6.32 -13.75 -4.94
N ALA A 164 -7.10 -14.11 -5.96
CA ALA A 164 -8.13 -13.26 -6.51
C ALA A 164 -9.18 -12.89 -5.46
N LYS A 165 -9.66 -13.89 -4.70
CA LYS A 165 -10.62 -13.69 -3.62
C LYS A 165 -10.05 -12.83 -2.49
N ALA A 166 -8.81 -13.09 -2.06
CA ALA A 166 -8.14 -12.33 -1.02
C ALA A 166 -8.00 -10.85 -1.39
N TRP A 167 -7.68 -10.55 -2.66
CA TRP A 167 -7.56 -9.18 -3.15
C TRP A 167 -8.84 -8.36 -2.93
N PHE A 168 -10.00 -8.91 -3.33
CA PHE A 168 -11.28 -8.22 -3.19
C PHE A 168 -11.86 -8.29 -1.78
N LEU A 169 -11.57 -9.36 -1.02
CA LEU A 169 -11.93 -9.45 0.40
C LEU A 169 -11.35 -8.28 1.19
N VAL A 170 -10.06 -7.97 1.00
CA VAL A 170 -9.41 -6.84 1.68
C VAL A 170 -10.05 -5.51 1.25
N ASN A 171 -10.33 -5.32 -0.05
CA ASN A 171 -10.97 -4.10 -0.56
C ASN A 171 -12.33 -3.87 0.11
N LYS A 172 -13.17 -4.92 0.15
CA LYS A 172 -14.47 -4.91 0.79
C LYS A 172 -14.37 -4.62 2.29
N ALA A 173 -13.51 -5.35 3.00
CA ALA A 173 -13.33 -5.20 4.44
C ALA A 173 -12.88 -3.78 4.81
N ALA A 174 -12.03 -3.16 4.01
CA ALA A 174 -11.60 -1.78 4.26
C ALA A 174 -12.77 -0.80 4.13
N ILE A 175 -13.56 -0.92 3.07
CA ILE A 175 -14.77 -0.08 2.88
C ILE A 175 -15.71 -0.26 4.08
N GLU A 176 -15.98 -1.49 4.48
CA GLU A 176 -16.86 -1.79 5.62
C GLU A 176 -16.28 -1.24 6.93
N ALA A 177 -14.99 -1.39 7.19
CA ALA A 177 -14.33 -0.86 8.40
C ALA A 177 -14.47 0.67 8.52
N GLN A 178 -14.38 1.39 7.39
CA GLN A 178 -14.60 2.83 7.37
C GLN A 178 -16.08 3.20 7.54
N LEU A 179 -16.99 2.47 6.91
CA LEU A 179 -18.45 2.68 7.06
C LEU A 179 -18.92 2.43 8.49
N ASP A 180 -18.31 1.46 9.16
CA ASP A 180 -18.65 1.05 10.53
C ASP A 180 -17.92 1.89 11.58
N GLY A 181 -17.04 2.79 11.16
CA GLY A 181 -16.27 3.65 12.07
C GLY A 181 -15.37 2.86 13.02
N LEU A 182 -14.83 1.71 12.57
CA LEU A 182 -13.90 0.91 13.37
C LEU A 182 -12.69 1.76 13.78
N PRO A 183 -12.11 1.58 14.97
CA PRO A 183 -10.99 2.40 15.41
C PRO A 183 -9.76 2.24 14.51
N LEU A 184 -8.93 3.29 14.43
CA LEU A 184 -7.61 3.15 13.85
C LEU A 184 -6.79 2.22 14.75
N VAL A 185 -6.09 1.28 14.13
CA VAL A 185 -5.00 0.58 14.80
C VAL A 185 -3.72 1.30 14.35
N VAL A 186 -2.75 1.46 15.23
CA VAL A 186 -1.52 2.22 14.95
C VAL A 186 -0.33 1.33 15.26
N LEU A 187 0.61 1.22 14.32
CA LEU A 187 1.89 0.55 14.53
C LEU A 187 2.88 1.52 15.18
N SER A 188 3.55 1.07 16.23
CA SER A 188 4.60 1.86 16.87
C SER A 188 5.84 1.97 15.98
N THR A 189 6.59 3.06 16.14
CA THR A 189 7.88 3.25 15.47
C THR A 189 8.87 2.15 15.81
N GLU A 190 8.84 1.67 17.07
CA GLU A 190 9.68 0.58 17.53
C GLU A 190 9.39 -0.70 16.73
N ASP A 191 8.12 -1.08 16.59
CA ASP A 191 7.72 -2.30 15.89
C ASP A 191 8.07 -2.27 14.41
N ALA A 192 7.84 -1.13 13.74
CA ALA A 192 8.26 -0.90 12.36
C ALA A 192 9.78 -1.07 12.21
N THR A 193 10.55 -0.50 13.14
CA THR A 193 12.02 -0.63 13.16
C THR A 193 12.45 -2.08 13.36
N ARG A 194 11.79 -2.83 14.24
CA ARG A 194 12.06 -4.27 14.44
C ARG A 194 11.84 -5.05 13.15
N GLY A 195 10.76 -4.78 12.41
CA GLY A 195 10.51 -5.40 11.10
C GLY A 195 11.64 -5.15 10.09
N ILE A 196 12.08 -3.89 9.95
CA ILE A 196 13.19 -3.52 9.05
C ILE A 196 14.50 -4.23 9.45
N VAL A 197 14.79 -4.30 10.75
CA VAL A 197 15.98 -4.99 11.27
C VAL A 197 15.94 -6.48 10.95
N GLU A 198 14.79 -7.13 11.05
CA GLU A 198 14.65 -8.55 10.68
C GLU A 198 14.82 -8.78 9.18
N ILE A 199 14.34 -7.88 8.31
CA ILE A 199 14.67 -7.91 6.88
C ILE A 199 16.18 -7.87 6.68
N ALA A 200 16.87 -6.90 7.32
CA ALA A 200 18.31 -6.74 7.18
C ALA A 200 19.10 -7.96 7.66
N LYS A 201 18.66 -8.62 8.73
CA LYS A 201 19.27 -9.86 9.25
C LYS A 201 19.07 -11.06 8.33
N SER A 202 17.99 -11.09 7.54
CA SER A 202 17.68 -12.18 6.60
C SER A 202 18.58 -12.22 5.35
N MET A 203 19.46 -11.24 5.19
CA MET A 203 20.29 -11.05 4.00
C MET A 203 21.78 -11.17 4.29
N TYR A 204 22.56 -11.51 3.26
CA TYR A 204 24.02 -11.50 3.35
C TYR A 204 24.54 -10.07 3.61
N GLY A 205 25.62 -9.94 4.40
CA GLY A 205 26.07 -8.67 4.98
C GLY A 205 26.19 -7.47 4.01
N PRO A 206 26.79 -7.60 2.82
CA PRO A 206 26.80 -6.57 1.79
C PRO A 206 25.39 -6.13 1.32
N GLN A 207 24.49 -7.08 1.08
CA GLN A 207 23.10 -6.78 0.68
C GLN A 207 22.34 -6.09 1.82
N SER A 208 22.54 -6.56 3.06
CA SER A 208 22.00 -5.94 4.27
C SER A 208 22.41 -4.47 4.39
N ARG A 209 23.70 -4.16 4.20
CA ARG A 209 24.20 -2.77 4.23
C ARG A 209 23.64 -1.92 3.09
N ALA A 210 23.58 -2.47 1.88
CA ALA A 210 23.01 -1.76 0.73
C ALA A 210 21.54 -1.43 0.94
N PHE A 211 20.75 -2.37 1.46
CA PHE A 211 19.35 -2.18 1.81
C PHE A 211 19.14 -1.08 2.86
N ILE A 212 19.89 -1.13 3.97
CA ILE A 212 19.80 -0.08 5.01
C ILE A 212 20.21 1.28 4.44
N SER A 213 21.28 1.34 3.66
CA SER A 213 21.70 2.57 2.98
C SER A 213 20.61 3.12 2.06
N GLY A 214 19.99 2.24 1.25
CA GLY A 214 18.89 2.59 0.36
C GLY A 214 17.69 3.17 1.11
N LEU A 215 17.30 2.55 2.22
CA LEU A 215 16.23 3.06 3.10
C LEU A 215 16.54 4.46 3.66
N THR A 216 17.76 4.68 4.12
CA THR A 216 18.15 6.01 4.65
C THR A 216 18.28 7.07 3.57
N GLY A 217 18.58 6.65 2.33
CA GLY A 217 18.84 7.53 1.19
C GLY A 217 17.64 7.80 0.29
N LEU A 218 16.42 7.35 0.64
CA LEU A 218 15.25 7.39 -0.25
C LEU A 218 14.93 8.78 -0.82
N LYS A 219 15.21 9.85 -0.06
CA LYS A 219 14.95 11.24 -0.50
C LYS A 219 15.80 11.67 -1.70
N THR A 220 17.00 11.09 -1.84
CA THR A 220 18.00 11.50 -2.83
C THR A 220 18.36 10.39 -3.82
N ALA A 221 17.93 9.16 -3.55
CA ALA A 221 18.15 8.02 -4.42
C ALA A 221 17.44 8.19 -5.78
N ASN A 222 18.02 7.65 -6.85
CA ASN A 222 17.34 7.55 -8.15
C ASN A 222 16.19 6.50 -8.07
N ASP A 223 15.40 6.39 -9.15
CA ASP A 223 14.24 5.50 -9.17
C ASP A 223 14.61 4.02 -9.15
N GLU A 224 15.76 3.65 -9.72
CA GLU A 224 16.26 2.27 -9.74
C GLU A 224 16.65 1.76 -8.35
N ASP A 225 17.44 2.55 -7.61
CA ASP A 225 17.85 2.23 -6.24
C ASP A 225 16.63 2.21 -5.29
N THR A 226 15.71 3.15 -5.50
CA THR A 226 14.47 3.24 -4.72
C THR A 226 13.59 2.02 -4.99
N CYS A 227 13.34 1.68 -6.25
CA CYS A 227 12.52 0.53 -6.61
C CYS A 227 13.16 -0.79 -6.11
N THR A 228 14.48 -0.91 -6.18
CA THR A 228 15.18 -2.06 -5.60
C THR A 228 14.92 -2.18 -4.09
N THR A 229 15.00 -1.05 -3.37
CA THR A 229 14.70 -1.00 -1.93
C THR A 229 13.23 -1.36 -1.64
N VAL A 230 12.29 -0.84 -2.42
CA VAL A 230 10.85 -1.15 -2.34
C VAL A 230 10.61 -2.65 -2.54
N ARG A 231 11.19 -3.24 -3.60
CA ARG A 231 11.04 -4.67 -3.89
C ARG A 231 11.58 -5.52 -2.76
N ILE A 232 12.72 -5.16 -2.15
CA ILE A 232 13.24 -5.84 -0.96
C ILE A 232 12.27 -5.73 0.22
N LEU A 233 11.76 -4.53 0.52
CA LEU A 233 10.84 -4.32 1.64
C LEU A 233 9.61 -5.23 1.57
N TYR A 234 8.95 -5.25 0.43
CA TYR A 234 7.72 -6.02 0.26
C TYR A 234 8.02 -7.52 0.19
N THR A 235 8.99 -7.96 -0.62
CA THR A 235 9.27 -9.40 -0.78
C THR A 235 9.83 -10.03 0.49
N LYS A 236 10.84 -9.41 1.12
CA LYS A 236 11.43 -9.92 2.36
C LYS A 236 10.51 -9.70 3.54
N GLY A 237 9.81 -8.56 3.61
CA GLY A 237 8.81 -8.30 4.65
C GLY A 237 7.69 -9.34 4.65
N ASN A 238 7.18 -9.70 3.47
CA ASN A 238 6.16 -10.75 3.32
C ASN A 238 6.66 -12.15 3.72
N SER A 239 7.97 -12.37 3.70
CA SER A 239 8.59 -13.67 4.01
C SER A 239 9.01 -13.81 5.48
N LEU A 240 8.84 -12.76 6.29
CA LEU A 240 9.19 -12.81 7.72
C LEU A 240 8.21 -13.71 8.50
N PRO A 241 8.64 -14.28 9.63
CA PRO A 241 7.71 -14.89 10.58
C PRO A 241 6.92 -13.82 11.34
N GLU A 242 5.80 -14.23 11.94
CA GLU A 242 5.11 -13.39 12.93
C GLU A 242 6.00 -13.12 14.15
N PRO A 243 5.92 -11.92 14.78
CA PRO A 243 4.98 -10.82 14.48
C PRO A 243 5.47 -9.84 13.39
N TYR A 244 6.66 -10.06 12.83
CA TYR A 244 7.35 -9.05 12.03
C TYR A 244 6.72 -8.83 10.66
N ARG A 245 6.15 -9.89 10.06
CA ARG A 245 5.41 -9.75 8.81
C ARG A 245 4.17 -8.86 8.99
N GLY A 246 3.43 -9.02 10.08
CA GLY A 246 2.36 -8.11 10.46
C GLY A 246 2.82 -6.65 10.63
N TYR A 247 3.98 -6.42 11.26
CA TYR A 247 4.56 -5.08 11.35
C TYR A 247 4.87 -4.49 9.97
N MET A 248 5.47 -5.27 9.07
CA MET A 248 5.79 -4.82 7.71
C MET A 248 4.52 -4.54 6.90
N ALA A 249 3.51 -5.41 6.98
CA ALA A 249 2.24 -5.22 6.29
C ALA A 249 1.58 -3.92 6.72
N ARG A 250 1.57 -3.65 8.03
CA ARG A 250 0.96 -2.46 8.59
C ARG A 250 1.73 -1.19 8.22
N TRP A 251 3.06 -1.21 8.35
CA TRP A 251 3.90 -0.07 7.99
C TRP A 251 3.77 0.32 6.52
N LEU A 252 3.84 -0.66 5.62
CA LEU A 252 3.84 -0.43 4.17
C LEU A 252 2.46 -0.04 3.60
N LEU A 253 1.37 -0.54 4.17
CA LEU A 253 0.04 -0.46 3.53
C LEU A 253 -0.89 0.58 4.14
N THR A 254 -0.64 1.04 5.37
CA THR A 254 -1.58 1.93 6.08
C THR A 254 -1.17 3.40 6.10
N GLY A 255 0.09 3.68 5.78
CA GLY A 255 0.71 5.01 5.85
C GLY A 255 0.40 5.79 7.11
N LYS A 256 0.24 7.13 7.02
CA LYS A 256 0.25 8.00 8.21
C LYS A 256 -0.82 7.67 9.24
N GLU A 257 -2.02 7.27 8.82
CA GLU A 257 -3.12 7.00 9.75
C GLU A 257 -2.96 5.69 10.53
N GLY A 258 -2.15 4.75 10.03
CA GLY A 258 -1.90 3.46 10.69
C GLY A 258 -0.50 3.32 11.28
N ASN A 259 0.29 4.39 11.31
CA ASN A 259 1.64 4.43 11.87
C ASN A 259 1.78 5.60 12.83
N GLU A 260 2.56 5.42 13.90
CA GLU A 260 2.89 6.49 14.82
C GLU A 260 3.58 7.65 14.08
N GLU A 261 3.19 8.88 14.41
CA GLU A 261 3.85 10.06 13.86
C GLU A 261 5.27 10.14 14.42
N LEU A 262 6.25 10.25 13.52
CA LEU A 262 7.67 10.41 13.84
C LEU A 262 8.03 11.85 14.20
#